data_AF-A0A6A5XN87-F1
#
_entry.id   AF-A0A6A5XN87-F1
#
_cell.length_a   1.000
_cell.length_b   1.000
_cell.length_c   1.000
_cell.angle_alpha   90.00
_cell.angle_beta   90.00
_cell.angle_gamma   90.00
#
_symmetry.space_group_name_H-M   'P 1'
#
loop_
_entity.id
_entity.type
_entity.pdbx_description
1 polymer ?
#
loop_
_entity_poly.entity_id
_entity_poly.type
_entity_poly.pdbx_seq_one_letter_code
_entity_poly.pdbx_strand_id
1 'polypeptide(L)'
;MSKTASSRTSFFSFGPDENFISKSYEGLRYRDLPPTLHQLIVGGSVVDVHWAALGAESDSWVLSFKDRESKNNLGWGVNTPKKLQDILKSLTPTPHFRAFLGPEGSFIAWDPTFIRWVGLPAGLEAALQSWLTPAGWKAGPPRLVTWGAGNTYFAISEYGEIKYRVGSSGSWSVLSDTVDEWNSEGEFDWSDLAFIALDPTTTDQFVAIRQDRTWAGSVDEYGEDALSSFALNFFHLSKKKKKSKNDAKEPPNDANSRTDTPPTAAEQAMYEQWATGVATSFASALIANGGAKAKAPKKLQIRNANPKPAIPTAINGETGGKRLSEFPYIPPAIATCTLPLCIEAKTDLSGLRACRHDVERLFKASGLYSYEWLRQERIRWHPDRFGRLCEESWRDTGRKLAEEMFKIIDSLITELESKRVNGDTTAL
;
A
#
# COMPACT_ATOMS: atom_id res chain seq x y z
N MET A 1 31.00 -14.70 -11.72
CA MET A 1 30.30 -13.40 -11.87
C MET A 1 30.24 -12.73 -10.50
N SER A 2 30.96 -11.63 -10.31
CA SER A 2 30.96 -10.88 -9.05
C SER A 2 29.62 -10.15 -8.92
N LYS A 3 28.88 -10.36 -7.81
CA LYS A 3 27.66 -9.61 -7.50
C LYS A 3 28.08 -8.17 -7.15
N THR A 4 28.13 -7.30 -8.14
CA THR A 4 28.16 -5.85 -7.93
C THR A 4 26.98 -5.46 -7.06
N ALA A 5 27.23 -4.73 -5.97
CA ALA A 5 26.19 -4.25 -5.08
C ALA A 5 25.29 -3.27 -5.86
N SER A 6 24.10 -3.74 -6.24
CA SER A 6 23.03 -2.92 -6.82
C SER A 6 22.71 -1.76 -5.87
N SER A 7 22.45 -0.58 -6.44
CA SER A 7 21.87 0.55 -5.69
C SER A 7 20.66 0.06 -4.88
N ARG A 8 20.64 0.41 -3.59
CA ARG A 8 19.60 0.01 -2.61
C ARG A 8 18.35 0.89 -2.69
N THR A 9 18.30 1.83 -3.63
CA THR A 9 17.17 2.76 -3.73
C THR A 9 15.99 2.09 -4.42
N SER A 10 14.88 1.99 -3.70
CA SER A 10 13.57 1.64 -4.25
C SER A 10 12.82 2.91 -4.63
N PHE A 11 12.12 2.90 -5.77
CA PHE A 11 11.29 4.02 -6.23
C PHE A 11 10.14 3.55 -7.12
N PHE A 12 9.14 4.40 -7.26
CA PHE A 12 8.02 4.25 -8.19
C PHE A 12 7.73 5.63 -8.79
N SER A 13 7.58 5.71 -10.10
CA SER A 13 7.17 6.92 -10.81
C SER A 13 6.06 6.59 -11.80
N PHE A 14 4.96 7.33 -11.68
CA PHE A 14 3.88 7.37 -12.66
C PHE A 14 4.20 8.38 -13.76
N GLY A 15 3.68 8.16 -14.96
CA GLY A 15 3.65 9.15 -16.02
C GLY A 15 2.35 9.02 -16.85
N PRO A 16 2.28 9.67 -18.02
CA PRO A 16 1.06 9.74 -18.82
C PRO A 16 0.64 8.37 -19.36
N ASP A 17 -0.62 8.26 -19.79
CA ASP A 17 -1.16 7.08 -20.46
C ASP A 17 -0.96 5.79 -19.65
N GLU A 18 -1.12 5.90 -18.33
CA GLU A 18 -0.95 4.78 -17.39
C GLU A 18 0.49 4.22 -17.36
N ASN A 19 1.49 4.89 -17.95
CA ASN A 19 2.85 4.39 -17.91
C ASN A 19 3.46 4.50 -16.51
N PHE A 20 4.39 3.60 -16.20
CA PHE A 20 5.14 3.67 -14.96
C PHE A 20 6.53 3.07 -15.11
N ILE A 21 7.40 3.47 -14.19
CA ILE A 21 8.68 2.82 -13.93
C ILE A 21 8.84 2.64 -12.43
N SER A 22 9.27 1.45 -12.01
CA SER A 22 9.54 1.16 -10.61
C SER A 22 10.78 0.31 -10.45
N LYS A 23 11.47 0.51 -9.33
CA LYS A 23 12.58 -0.32 -8.90
C LYS A 23 12.30 -0.77 -7.47
N SER A 24 12.32 -2.07 -7.24
CA SER A 24 12.32 -2.66 -5.90
C SER A 24 13.56 -3.54 -5.74
N TYR A 25 13.66 -4.27 -4.63
CA TYR A 25 14.72 -5.26 -4.45
C TYR A 25 14.62 -6.46 -5.42
N GLU A 26 13.47 -6.66 -6.06
CA GLU A 26 13.29 -7.68 -7.09
C GLU A 26 13.92 -7.26 -8.43
N GLY A 27 14.02 -5.95 -8.68
CA GLY A 27 14.57 -5.40 -9.91
C GLY A 27 13.75 -4.23 -10.45
N LEU A 28 14.04 -3.87 -11.69
CA LEU A 28 13.36 -2.82 -12.44
C LEU A 28 12.11 -3.41 -13.13
N ARG A 29 10.97 -2.73 -13.01
CA ARG A 29 9.73 -3.03 -13.72
C ARG A 29 9.21 -1.76 -14.37
N TYR A 30 8.53 -1.89 -15.50
CA TYR A 30 7.95 -0.75 -16.19
C TYR A 30 6.82 -1.19 -17.13
N ARG A 31 5.98 -0.23 -17.50
CA ARG A 31 4.91 -0.35 -18.51
C ARG A 31 4.94 0.87 -19.41
N ASP A 32 4.83 0.64 -20.72
CA ASP A 32 4.61 1.67 -21.75
C ASP A 32 5.49 2.91 -21.64
N LEU A 33 6.80 2.69 -21.41
CA LEU A 33 7.76 3.78 -21.28
C LEU A 33 7.83 4.64 -22.54
N PRO A 34 8.13 5.95 -22.41
CA PRO A 34 8.47 6.79 -23.55
C PRO A 34 9.49 6.10 -24.46
N PRO A 35 9.32 6.12 -25.81
CA PRO A 35 10.15 5.31 -26.72
C PRO A 35 11.66 5.52 -26.54
N THR A 36 12.08 6.75 -26.26
CA THR A 36 13.49 7.09 -26.05
C THR A 36 14.05 6.48 -24.75
N LEU A 37 13.26 6.49 -23.67
CA LEU A 37 13.61 5.84 -22.40
C LEU A 37 13.62 4.32 -22.54
N HIS A 38 12.63 3.75 -23.22
CA HIS A 38 12.56 2.32 -23.49
C HIS A 38 13.77 1.84 -24.28
N GLN A 39 14.15 2.55 -25.34
CA GLN A 39 15.33 2.25 -26.15
C GLN A 39 16.62 2.33 -25.32
N LEU A 40 16.74 3.31 -24.42
CA LEU A 40 17.89 3.44 -23.53
C LEU A 40 18.04 2.24 -22.58
N ILE A 41 16.93 1.78 -21.99
CA ILE A 41 16.91 0.65 -21.05
C ILE A 41 17.16 -0.68 -21.80
N VAL A 42 16.41 -0.94 -22.88
CA VAL A 42 16.47 -2.21 -23.63
C VAL A 42 17.72 -2.32 -24.51
N GLY A 43 18.29 -1.20 -24.97
CA GLY A 43 19.55 -1.16 -25.71
C GLY A 43 20.74 -1.72 -24.94
N GLY A 44 20.57 -1.95 -23.63
CA GLY A 44 21.53 -2.66 -22.78
C GLY A 44 22.68 -1.78 -22.30
N SER A 45 22.66 -0.48 -22.60
CA SER A 45 23.59 0.51 -22.04
C SER A 45 23.38 0.72 -20.55
N VAL A 46 22.17 0.45 -20.03
CA VAL A 46 21.81 0.56 -18.62
C VAL A 46 22.06 -0.76 -17.90
N VAL A 47 22.97 -0.77 -16.92
CA VAL A 47 23.27 -1.94 -16.07
C VAL A 47 22.56 -1.87 -14.73
N ASP A 48 22.50 -0.68 -14.11
CA ASP A 48 21.78 -0.46 -12.85
C ASP A 48 21.10 0.91 -12.88
N VAL A 49 19.86 0.99 -12.40
CA VAL A 49 19.12 2.25 -12.32
C VAL A 49 19.18 2.77 -10.89
N HIS A 50 19.73 3.97 -10.69
CA HIS A 50 19.79 4.60 -9.37
C HIS A 50 18.49 5.33 -9.03
N TRP A 51 17.90 5.99 -10.03
CA TRP A 51 16.67 6.76 -9.89
C TRP A 51 16.01 6.95 -11.26
N ALA A 52 14.68 7.00 -11.30
CA ALA A 52 13.93 7.42 -12.48
C ALA A 52 12.74 8.29 -12.08
N ALA A 53 12.41 9.26 -12.92
CA ALA A 53 11.22 10.10 -12.79
C ALA A 53 10.57 10.28 -14.16
N LEU A 54 9.25 10.13 -14.22
CA LEU A 54 8.41 10.42 -15.38
C LEU A 54 7.60 11.68 -15.04
N GLY A 55 7.47 12.58 -16.02
CA GLY A 55 6.71 13.82 -15.90
C GLY A 55 5.30 13.67 -16.45
N ALA A 56 4.51 14.74 -16.37
CA ALA A 56 3.14 14.75 -16.87
C ALA A 56 3.03 14.73 -18.41
N GLU A 57 4.11 15.06 -19.11
CA GLU A 57 4.15 15.14 -20.57
C GLU A 57 4.81 13.90 -21.19
N SER A 58 4.35 13.50 -22.38
CA SER A 58 4.99 12.45 -23.17
C SER A 58 6.47 12.79 -23.39
N ASP A 59 7.37 11.82 -23.24
CA ASP A 59 8.83 12.02 -23.36
C ASP A 59 9.42 13.07 -22.40
N SER A 60 8.75 13.34 -21.27
CA SER A 60 9.31 14.06 -20.13
C SER A 60 9.75 13.04 -19.08
N TRP A 61 11.06 12.80 -18.99
CA TRP A 61 11.61 11.82 -18.06
C TRP A 61 13.07 12.12 -17.71
N VAL A 62 13.52 11.60 -16.57
CA VAL A 62 14.92 11.65 -16.14
C VAL A 62 15.33 10.28 -15.60
N LEU A 63 16.53 9.82 -15.97
CA LEU A 63 17.11 8.56 -15.54
C LEU A 63 18.53 8.79 -15.01
N SER A 64 18.79 8.41 -13.75
CA SER A 64 20.15 8.25 -13.22
C SER A 64 20.50 6.78 -13.19
N PHE A 65 21.61 6.40 -13.82
CA PHE A 65 21.95 5.00 -14.01
C PHE A 65 23.47 4.76 -14.07
N LYS A 66 23.85 3.49 -14.00
CA LYS A 66 25.20 2.98 -14.21
C LYS A 66 25.25 2.19 -15.51
N ASP A 67 26.28 2.40 -16.32
CA ASP A 67 26.47 1.69 -17.58
C ASP A 67 27.35 0.43 -17.46
N ARG A 68 27.63 -0.21 -18.61
CA ARG A 68 28.51 -1.39 -18.73
C ARG A 68 29.95 -1.13 -18.35
N GLU A 69 30.42 0.10 -18.51
CA GLU A 69 31.76 0.54 -18.10
C GLU A 69 31.81 0.91 -16.61
N SER A 70 30.72 0.66 -15.89
CA SER A 70 30.54 1.05 -14.50
C SER A 70 30.57 2.56 -14.24
N LYS A 71 30.36 3.37 -15.27
CA LYS A 71 30.27 4.83 -15.16
C LYS A 71 28.83 5.24 -14.83
N ASN A 72 28.69 6.23 -13.97
CA ASN A 72 27.39 6.85 -13.70
C ASN A 72 27.03 7.79 -14.84
N ASN A 73 25.78 7.78 -15.25
CA ASN A 73 25.25 8.60 -16.34
C ASN A 73 23.90 9.21 -15.95
N LEU A 74 23.56 10.29 -16.64
CA LEU A 74 22.24 10.92 -16.59
C LEU A 74 21.66 10.90 -18.01
N GLY A 75 20.41 10.46 -18.13
CA GLY A 75 19.62 10.55 -19.36
C GLY A 75 18.33 11.32 -19.10
N TRP A 76 17.78 11.96 -20.12
CA TRP A 76 16.49 12.64 -20.04
C TRP A 76 15.80 12.73 -21.40
N GLY A 77 14.48 12.86 -21.38
CA GLY A 77 13.65 13.01 -22.58
C GLY A 77 13.62 14.43 -23.12
N VAL A 78 13.13 14.61 -24.35
CA VAL A 78 13.15 15.91 -25.02
C VAL A 78 12.21 16.93 -24.36
N ASN A 79 11.13 16.45 -23.73
CA ASN A 79 10.13 17.27 -23.05
C ASN A 79 10.39 17.42 -21.54
N THR A 80 11.57 17.03 -21.06
CA THR A 80 12.00 17.37 -19.70
C THR A 80 12.09 18.90 -19.56
N PRO A 81 11.63 19.53 -18.46
CA PRO A 81 11.62 20.99 -18.33
C PRO A 81 12.97 21.63 -18.67
N LYS A 82 12.97 22.68 -19.50
CA LYS A 82 14.20 23.27 -20.07
C LYS A 82 15.25 23.62 -19.02
N LYS A 83 14.81 24.27 -17.92
CA LYS A 83 15.68 24.62 -16.79
C LYS A 83 16.30 23.38 -16.14
N LEU A 84 15.58 22.27 -16.05
CA LEU A 84 16.11 21.00 -15.55
C LEU A 84 17.11 20.40 -16.53
N GLN A 85 16.87 20.44 -17.84
CA GLN A 85 17.86 19.98 -18.84
C GLN A 85 19.18 20.74 -18.71
N ASP A 86 19.12 22.06 -18.52
CA ASP A 86 20.33 22.89 -18.38
C ASP A 86 21.09 22.56 -17.09
N ILE A 87 20.37 22.27 -15.99
CA ILE A 87 20.96 21.72 -14.76
C ILE A 87 21.64 20.37 -15.07
N LEU A 88 20.91 19.40 -15.62
CA LEU A 88 21.40 18.04 -15.89
C LEU A 88 22.67 18.02 -16.75
N LYS A 89 22.80 18.91 -17.74
CA LYS A 89 24.00 19.05 -18.59
C LYS A 89 25.24 19.49 -17.81
N SER A 90 25.06 20.27 -16.74
CA SER A 90 26.15 20.81 -15.93
C SER A 90 26.57 19.87 -14.80
N LEU A 91 25.75 18.88 -14.47
CA LEU A 91 25.98 17.99 -13.33
C LEU A 91 26.96 16.87 -13.65
N THR A 92 27.76 16.53 -12.64
CA THR A 92 28.50 15.26 -12.64
C THR A 92 27.56 14.14 -12.20
N PRO A 93 27.34 13.09 -13.02
CA PRO A 93 26.43 12.00 -12.67
C PRO A 93 26.78 11.30 -11.35
N THR A 94 25.78 11.12 -10.49
CA THR A 94 25.92 10.52 -9.16
C THR A 94 24.73 9.60 -8.85
N PRO A 95 24.94 8.48 -8.11
CA PRO A 95 23.85 7.61 -7.66
C PRO A 95 22.93 8.29 -6.64
N HIS A 96 23.35 9.43 -6.08
CA HIS A 96 22.58 10.20 -5.10
C HIS A 96 21.67 11.26 -5.73
N PHE A 97 21.71 11.43 -7.06
CA PHE A 97 20.80 12.34 -7.76
C PHE A 97 19.34 11.89 -7.58
N ARG A 98 18.47 12.84 -7.27
CA ARG A 98 17.02 12.66 -7.17
C ARG A 98 16.33 13.75 -7.97
N ALA A 99 15.25 13.38 -8.64
CA ALA A 99 14.36 14.31 -9.31
C ALA A 99 12.93 13.83 -9.21
N PHE A 100 12.01 14.78 -9.14
CA PHE A 100 10.58 14.54 -9.27
C PHE A 100 10.05 15.52 -10.30
N LEU A 101 9.19 15.02 -11.18
CA LEU A 101 8.56 15.78 -12.25
C LEU A 101 7.07 15.80 -11.96
N GLY A 102 6.47 16.98 -12.01
CA GLY A 102 5.06 17.18 -11.70
C GLY A 102 4.25 17.70 -12.88
N PRO A 103 3.00 18.11 -12.62
CA PRO A 103 2.16 18.81 -13.60
C PRO A 103 2.84 20.09 -14.12
N GLU A 104 2.43 20.55 -15.31
CA GLU A 104 2.78 21.88 -15.84
C GLU A 104 4.29 22.15 -15.95
N GLY A 105 5.09 21.12 -16.22
CA GLY A 105 6.54 21.23 -16.32
C GLY A 105 7.24 21.58 -15.00
N SER A 106 6.54 21.43 -13.87
CA SER A 106 7.11 21.63 -12.55
C SER A 106 8.11 20.52 -12.20
N PHE A 107 9.14 20.87 -11.45
CA PHE A 107 10.12 19.89 -10.99
C PHE A 107 10.80 20.31 -9.70
N ILE A 108 11.36 19.32 -9.02
CA ILE A 108 12.40 19.49 -8.00
C ILE A 108 13.50 18.47 -8.28
N ALA A 109 14.76 18.89 -8.19
CA ALA A 109 15.91 18.02 -8.34
C ALA A 109 16.98 18.39 -7.31
N TRP A 110 17.64 17.37 -6.78
CA TRP A 110 18.71 17.55 -5.80
C TRP A 110 19.73 16.43 -5.84
N ASP A 111 20.90 16.73 -5.31
CA ASP A 111 21.93 15.78 -4.91
C ASP A 111 22.62 16.31 -3.63
N PRO A 112 23.70 15.69 -3.13
CA PRO A 112 24.39 16.18 -1.93
C PRO A 112 24.95 17.61 -2.03
N THR A 113 25.06 18.18 -3.22
CA THR A 113 25.71 19.47 -3.51
C THR A 113 24.74 20.57 -3.94
N PHE A 114 23.52 20.23 -4.39
CA PHE A 114 22.55 21.24 -4.80
C PHE A 114 21.09 20.80 -4.56
N ILE A 115 20.21 21.80 -4.54
CA ILE A 115 18.77 21.62 -4.72
C ILE A 115 18.22 22.74 -5.59
N ARG A 116 17.34 22.41 -6.55
CA ARG A 116 16.65 23.38 -7.41
C ARG A 116 15.23 22.89 -7.69
N TRP A 117 14.29 23.81 -7.75
CA TRP A 117 12.91 23.52 -8.17
C TRP A 117 12.34 24.68 -8.99
N VAL A 118 11.28 24.38 -9.75
CA VAL A 118 10.52 25.35 -10.53
C VAL A 118 9.06 24.92 -10.55
N GLY A 119 8.14 25.88 -10.41
CA GLY A 119 6.71 25.68 -10.64
C GLY A 119 6.02 24.76 -9.62
N LEU A 120 6.56 24.63 -8.40
CA LEU A 120 5.92 23.79 -7.38
C LEU A 120 4.58 24.40 -6.94
N PRO A 121 3.61 23.58 -6.48
CA PRO A 121 2.42 24.08 -5.81
C PRO A 121 2.81 25.01 -4.66
N ALA A 122 2.11 26.15 -4.52
CA ALA A 122 2.49 27.20 -3.56
C ALA A 122 2.64 26.68 -2.11
N GLY A 123 1.79 25.74 -1.69
CA GLY A 123 1.89 25.11 -0.37
C GLY A 123 3.14 24.22 -0.22
N LEU A 124 3.52 23.51 -1.28
CA LEU A 124 4.75 22.69 -1.29
C LEU A 124 6.00 23.58 -1.29
N GLU A 125 6.01 24.64 -2.10
CA GLU A 125 7.12 25.58 -2.10
C GLU A 125 7.28 26.26 -0.74
N ALA A 126 6.20 26.74 -0.14
CA ALA A 126 6.23 27.32 1.20
C ALA A 126 6.72 26.33 2.26
N ALA A 127 6.32 25.05 2.16
CA ALA A 127 6.81 23.99 3.02
C ALA A 127 8.34 23.82 2.89
N LEU A 128 8.86 23.69 1.67
CA LEU A 128 10.30 23.55 1.43
C LEU A 128 11.10 24.79 1.87
N GLN A 129 10.57 25.99 1.62
CA GLN A 129 11.19 27.23 2.08
C GLN A 129 11.23 27.32 3.60
N SER A 130 10.20 26.83 4.31
CA SER A 130 10.17 26.79 5.78
C SER A 130 11.23 25.86 6.39
N TRP A 131 11.77 24.93 5.60
CA TRP A 131 12.85 24.02 6.00
C TRP A 131 14.24 24.63 5.80
N LEU A 132 14.33 25.77 5.14
CA LEU A 132 15.58 26.48 4.87
C LEU A 132 15.79 27.64 5.84
N THR A 133 17.06 27.95 6.06
CA THR A 133 17.56 29.14 6.75
C THR A 133 18.71 29.73 5.92
N PRO A 134 19.13 30.97 6.19
CA PRO A 134 20.33 31.52 5.56
C PRO A 134 21.59 30.66 5.76
N ALA A 135 21.63 29.86 6.83
CA ALA A 135 22.76 28.97 7.17
C ALA A 135 22.62 27.53 6.65
N GLY A 136 21.52 27.18 5.95
CA GLY A 136 21.25 25.84 5.45
C GLY A 136 19.93 25.25 5.95
N TRP A 137 19.85 23.92 6.07
CA TRP A 137 18.61 23.21 6.40
C TRP A 137 18.28 23.24 7.89
N LYS A 138 17.13 23.81 8.25
CA LYS A 138 16.52 23.71 9.59
C LYS A 138 15.94 22.33 9.85
N ALA A 139 15.24 21.77 8.86
CA ALA A 139 14.55 20.49 8.97
C ALA A 139 15.27 19.36 8.21
N GLY A 140 16.51 19.58 7.76
CA GLY A 140 17.20 18.68 6.84
C GLY A 140 16.70 18.83 5.39
N PRO A 141 17.44 18.30 4.40
CA PRO A 141 17.02 18.32 3.02
C PRO A 141 15.78 17.44 2.81
N PRO A 142 15.07 17.58 1.67
CA PRO A 142 13.94 16.72 1.38
C PRO A 142 14.41 15.28 1.18
N ARG A 143 13.81 14.38 1.96
CA ARG A 143 13.97 12.93 1.81
C ARG A 143 13.06 12.43 0.70
N LEU A 144 11.83 12.92 0.69
CA LEU A 144 10.79 12.54 -0.25
C LEU A 144 9.88 13.72 -0.55
N VAL A 145 9.57 13.94 -1.83
CA VAL A 145 8.66 14.99 -2.29
C VAL A 145 7.85 14.42 -3.45
N THR A 146 6.53 14.59 -3.43
CA THR A 146 5.67 14.22 -4.54
C THR A 146 4.45 15.13 -4.58
N TRP A 147 3.93 15.43 -5.76
CA TRP A 147 2.75 16.26 -5.94
C TRP A 147 2.02 15.86 -7.21
N GLY A 148 0.71 16.08 -7.20
CA GLY A 148 -0.16 15.84 -8.34
C GLY A 148 -1.03 17.07 -8.64
N ALA A 149 -2.06 16.86 -9.45
CA ALA A 149 -3.02 17.91 -9.77
C ALA A 149 -3.77 18.43 -8.51
N GLY A 150 -4.35 19.63 -8.60
CA GLY A 150 -5.24 20.16 -7.56
C GLY A 150 -4.56 20.62 -6.26
N ASN A 151 -3.29 21.05 -6.32
CA ASN A 151 -2.47 21.41 -5.16
C ASN A 151 -2.27 20.28 -4.14
N THR A 152 -2.47 19.02 -4.53
CA THR A 152 -2.14 17.85 -3.71
C THR A 152 -0.63 17.66 -3.68
N TYR A 153 -0.05 17.58 -2.49
CA TYR A 153 1.37 17.30 -2.33
C TYR A 153 1.66 16.57 -1.03
N PHE A 154 2.82 15.94 -0.99
CA PHE A 154 3.37 15.31 0.17
C PHE A 154 4.89 15.50 0.21
N ALA A 155 5.43 15.91 1.35
CA ALA A 155 6.86 16.10 1.55
C ALA A 155 7.29 15.66 2.94
N ILE A 156 8.41 14.94 3.00
CA ILE A 156 9.12 14.59 4.24
C ILE A 156 10.58 15.01 4.12
N SER A 157 11.10 15.66 5.16
CA SER A 157 12.51 15.98 5.27
C SER A 157 13.34 14.84 5.89
N GLU A 158 14.66 14.88 5.75
CA GLU A 158 15.56 13.91 6.40
C GLU A 158 15.46 13.92 7.94
N TYR A 159 15.04 15.03 8.55
CA TYR A 159 14.83 15.11 10.01
C TYR A 159 13.40 14.76 10.44
N GLY A 160 12.57 14.28 9.51
CA GLY A 160 11.22 13.82 9.81
C GLY A 160 10.17 14.93 9.90
N GLU A 161 10.45 16.14 9.39
CA GLU A 161 9.42 17.18 9.25
C GLU A 161 8.51 16.84 8.07
N ILE A 162 7.20 16.92 8.29
CA ILE A 162 6.20 16.43 7.35
C ILE A 162 5.24 17.54 6.99
N LYS A 163 5.02 17.72 5.69
CA LYS A 163 4.07 18.67 5.14
C LYS A 163 3.32 18.02 4.01
N TYR A 164 1.99 17.97 4.11
CA TYR A 164 1.15 17.45 3.06
C TYR A 164 -0.13 18.26 2.92
N ARG A 165 -0.75 18.12 1.76
CA ARG A 165 -2.08 18.62 1.45
C ARG A 165 -2.75 17.61 0.54
N VAL A 166 -3.94 17.17 0.92
CA VAL A 166 -4.85 16.49 0.00
C VAL A 166 -5.69 17.61 -0.63
N GLY A 167 -5.80 17.63 -1.96
CA GLY A 167 -6.42 18.71 -2.74
C GLY A 167 -7.84 19.08 -2.32
N SER A 168 -8.40 20.12 -2.95
CA SER A 168 -9.77 20.58 -2.65
C SER A 168 -10.84 19.50 -2.89
N SER A 169 -11.96 19.62 -2.16
CA SER A 169 -13.04 18.62 -2.08
C SER A 169 -13.45 18.06 -3.45
N GLY A 170 -13.19 16.76 -3.66
CA GLY A 170 -13.59 16.00 -4.84
C GLY A 170 -12.41 15.50 -5.69
N SER A 171 -11.24 16.12 -5.59
CA SER A 171 -10.00 15.58 -6.16
C SER A 171 -9.28 14.73 -5.12
N TRP A 172 -8.63 13.64 -5.53
CA TRP A 172 -7.85 12.79 -4.63
C TRP A 172 -8.67 12.14 -3.50
N SER A 173 -9.89 11.69 -3.81
CA SER A 173 -10.81 11.06 -2.85
C SER A 173 -10.24 9.80 -2.19
N VAL A 174 -9.59 8.93 -2.96
CA VAL A 174 -9.01 7.67 -2.47
C VAL A 174 -7.79 7.95 -1.59
N LEU A 175 -6.98 8.95 -1.97
CA LEU A 175 -5.88 9.40 -1.14
C LEU A 175 -6.39 10.06 0.15
N SER A 176 -7.43 10.90 0.07
CA SER A 176 -8.07 11.51 1.25
C SER A 176 -8.57 10.45 2.21
N ASP A 177 -9.32 9.47 1.72
CA ASP A 177 -9.80 8.35 2.52
C ASP A 177 -8.65 7.58 3.16
N THR A 178 -7.51 7.45 2.47
CA THR A 178 -6.31 6.79 3.02
C THR A 178 -5.65 7.61 4.12
N VAL A 179 -5.54 8.92 3.92
CA VAL A 179 -5.01 9.87 4.90
C VAL A 179 -5.88 9.90 6.15
N ASP A 180 -7.20 9.99 5.99
CA ASP A 180 -8.16 9.97 7.10
C ASP A 180 -8.16 8.63 7.83
N GLU A 181 -8.08 7.53 7.08
CA GLU A 181 -7.92 6.18 7.65
C GLU A 181 -6.67 6.10 8.51
N TRP A 182 -5.51 6.48 7.98
CA TRP A 182 -4.25 6.42 8.72
C TRP A 182 -4.18 7.40 9.88
N ASN A 183 -4.71 8.61 9.75
CA ASN A 183 -4.80 9.56 10.87
C ASN A 183 -5.73 9.06 12.00
N SER A 184 -6.69 8.20 11.69
CA SER A 184 -7.59 7.58 12.67
C SER A 184 -6.95 6.38 13.38
N GLU A 185 -5.78 5.92 12.92
CA GLU A 185 -5.01 4.88 13.57
C GLU A 185 -4.23 5.49 14.74
N GLY A 186 -4.62 5.19 15.98
CA GLY A 186 -4.05 5.83 17.17
C GLY A 186 -2.52 5.67 17.35
N GLU A 187 -1.90 4.72 16.66
CA GLU A 187 -0.44 4.51 16.68
C GLU A 187 0.30 5.06 15.45
N PHE A 188 -0.41 5.53 14.41
CA PHE A 188 0.25 5.94 13.17
C PHE A 188 0.84 7.36 13.30
N ASP A 189 2.14 7.46 13.05
CA ASP A 189 2.82 8.72 12.77
C ASP A 189 3.20 8.76 11.30
N TRP A 190 3.03 9.91 10.65
CA TRP A 190 3.50 10.13 9.30
C TRP A 190 5.02 9.94 9.15
N SER A 191 5.77 10.00 10.26
CA SER A 191 7.19 9.65 10.29
C SER A 191 7.45 8.17 9.95
N ASP A 192 6.45 7.30 10.15
CA ASP A 192 6.43 5.90 9.74
C ASP A 192 6.20 5.72 8.24
N LEU A 193 6.00 6.78 7.46
CA LEU A 193 5.90 6.67 6.02
C LEU A 193 7.30 6.42 5.41
N ALA A 194 7.44 5.29 4.72
CA ALA A 194 8.66 4.89 4.05
C ALA A 194 8.74 5.41 2.61
N PHE A 195 7.61 5.44 1.91
CA PHE A 195 7.55 5.87 0.51
C PHE A 195 6.15 6.38 0.15
N ILE A 196 6.07 7.38 -0.71
CA ILE A 196 4.84 7.75 -1.41
C ILE A 196 5.18 8.35 -2.78
N ALA A 197 4.37 8.02 -3.78
CA ALA A 197 4.38 8.63 -5.09
C ALA A 197 2.94 8.93 -5.52
N LEU A 198 2.71 10.14 -5.99
CA LEU A 198 1.46 10.61 -6.60
C LEU A 198 1.65 10.65 -8.12
N ASP A 199 0.61 10.30 -8.87
CA ASP A 199 0.59 10.46 -10.31
C ASP A 199 0.43 11.95 -10.69
N PRO A 200 1.35 12.51 -11.50
CA PRO A 200 1.27 13.90 -11.94
C PRO A 200 0.18 14.15 -12.99
N THR A 201 -0.42 13.11 -13.57
CA THR A 201 -1.42 13.18 -14.65
C THR A 201 -2.82 12.78 -14.20
N THR A 202 -2.93 11.71 -13.42
CA THR A 202 -4.22 11.14 -13.03
C THR A 202 -4.50 11.38 -11.55
N THR A 203 -5.58 12.12 -11.26
CA THR A 203 -6.04 12.24 -9.88
C THR A 203 -6.43 10.89 -9.32
N ASP A 204 -6.16 10.66 -8.03
CA ASP A 204 -6.42 9.39 -7.35
C ASP A 204 -5.57 8.21 -7.81
N GLN A 205 -4.50 8.41 -8.58
CA GLN A 205 -3.46 7.41 -8.75
C GLN A 205 -2.25 7.68 -7.83
N PHE A 206 -1.93 6.72 -6.96
CA PHE A 206 -0.81 6.83 -6.02
C PHE A 206 -0.37 5.48 -5.48
N VAL A 207 0.80 5.47 -4.83
CA VAL A 207 1.24 4.40 -3.94
C VAL A 207 1.86 5.01 -2.70
N ALA A 208 1.56 4.48 -1.52
CA ALA A 208 2.08 4.90 -0.23
C ALA A 208 2.41 3.65 0.61
N ILE A 209 3.61 3.59 1.17
CA ILE A 209 4.15 2.43 1.90
C ILE A 209 4.68 2.90 3.25
N ARG A 210 4.29 2.21 4.32
CA ARG A 210 4.73 2.44 5.70
C ARG A 210 5.89 1.54 6.08
N GLN A 211 6.64 1.93 7.12
CA GLN A 211 7.77 1.16 7.66
C GLN A 211 7.36 -0.23 8.19
N ASP A 212 6.12 -0.36 8.65
CA ASP A 212 5.50 -1.64 9.06
C ASP A 212 5.08 -2.54 7.89
N ARG A 213 5.37 -2.12 6.63
CA ARG A 213 5.04 -2.79 5.37
C ARG A 213 3.57 -2.79 5.00
N THR A 214 2.72 -2.11 5.77
CA THR A 214 1.38 -1.79 5.28
C THR A 214 1.50 -0.78 4.15
N TRP A 215 0.61 -0.88 3.17
CA TRP A 215 0.60 0.03 2.04
C TRP A 215 -0.82 0.30 1.56
N ALA A 216 -0.97 1.43 0.90
CA ALA A 216 -2.19 1.82 0.21
C ALA A 216 -1.80 2.40 -1.15
N GLY A 217 -2.59 2.11 -2.16
CA GLY A 217 -2.37 2.65 -3.48
C GLY A 217 -3.67 2.65 -4.26
N SER A 218 -3.63 3.22 -5.44
CA SER A 218 -4.75 3.31 -6.34
C SER A 218 -4.18 3.48 -7.74
N VAL A 219 -4.53 2.56 -8.64
CA VAL A 219 -4.10 2.56 -10.04
C VAL A 219 -5.23 1.99 -10.90
N ASP A 220 -5.07 2.05 -12.21
CA ASP A 220 -5.89 1.28 -13.14
C ASP A 220 -5.79 -0.24 -12.91
N GLU A 221 -6.69 -0.99 -13.54
CA GLU A 221 -6.78 -2.45 -13.38
C GLU A 221 -5.55 -3.22 -13.88
N TYR A 222 -4.77 -2.62 -14.78
CA TYR A 222 -3.59 -3.26 -15.37
C TYR A 222 -2.32 -2.97 -14.54
N GLY A 223 -2.30 -1.88 -13.77
CA GLY A 223 -1.21 -1.47 -12.89
C GLY A 223 -1.19 -2.17 -11.53
N GLU A 224 -2.29 -2.84 -11.15
CA GLU A 224 -2.47 -3.43 -9.82
C GLU A 224 -1.36 -4.41 -9.44
N ASP A 225 -1.03 -5.34 -10.36
CA ASP A 225 -0.03 -6.37 -10.10
C ASP A 225 1.38 -5.76 -9.97
N ALA A 226 1.68 -4.72 -10.74
CA ALA A 226 2.95 -4.03 -10.66
C ALA A 226 3.12 -3.25 -9.36
N LEU A 227 2.07 -2.53 -8.94
CA LEU A 227 2.06 -1.77 -7.69
C LEU A 227 2.14 -2.72 -6.49
N SER A 228 1.36 -3.81 -6.50
CA SER A 228 1.42 -4.86 -5.48
C SER A 228 2.82 -5.47 -5.38
N SER A 229 3.39 -5.87 -6.51
CA SER A 229 4.74 -6.44 -6.53
C SER A 229 5.78 -5.45 -6.04
N PHE A 230 5.68 -4.17 -6.39
CA PHE A 230 6.57 -3.13 -5.87
C PHE A 230 6.46 -3.01 -4.36
N ALA A 231 5.24 -2.89 -3.81
CA ALA A 231 5.03 -2.71 -2.38
C ALA A 231 5.52 -3.90 -1.56
N LEU A 232 5.23 -5.13 -2.00
CA LEU A 232 5.68 -6.36 -1.33
C LEU A 232 7.21 -6.52 -1.35
N ASN A 233 7.86 -6.04 -2.40
CA ASN A 233 9.32 -6.13 -2.55
C ASN A 233 10.07 -4.86 -2.11
N PHE A 234 9.39 -3.85 -1.58
CA PHE A 234 10.00 -2.58 -1.18
C PHE A 234 11.06 -2.75 -0.07
N PHE A 235 10.87 -3.72 0.85
CA PHE A 235 11.74 -3.96 2.02
C PHE A 235 12.50 -5.30 2.01
N HIS A 236 12.52 -6.04 0.89
CA HIS A 236 12.92 -7.46 0.88
C HIS A 236 14.37 -7.74 1.36
N LEU A 237 15.27 -6.75 1.42
CA LEU A 237 16.63 -6.90 1.98
C LEU A 237 16.77 -6.64 3.50
N SER A 238 15.69 -6.34 4.23
CA SER A 238 15.76 -6.07 5.67
C SER A 238 15.87 -7.33 6.56
N LYS A 239 15.68 -8.53 6.02
CA LYS A 239 15.90 -9.76 6.79
C LYS A 239 17.39 -9.99 6.96
N LYS A 240 17.97 -9.39 8.01
CA LYS A 240 19.26 -9.84 8.57
C LYS A 240 19.13 -11.36 8.75
N LYS A 241 19.99 -12.14 8.06
CA LYS A 241 20.12 -13.58 8.31
C LYS A 241 20.34 -13.78 9.81
N LYS A 242 19.30 -14.16 10.56
CA LYS A 242 19.45 -14.57 11.96
C LYS A 242 20.33 -15.82 11.93
N LYS A 243 21.56 -15.67 12.42
CA LYS A 243 22.48 -16.79 12.66
C LYS A 243 21.84 -17.59 13.80
N SER A 244 21.33 -18.77 13.49
CA SER A 244 20.69 -19.66 14.46
C SER A 244 21.68 -19.97 15.58
N LYS A 245 21.40 -19.46 16.78
CA LYS A 245 22.12 -19.82 18.00
C LYS A 245 21.34 -21.00 18.60
N ASN A 246 21.97 -22.17 18.65
CA ASN A 246 21.47 -23.32 19.39
C ASN A 246 21.60 -23.00 20.88
N ASP A 247 20.48 -22.88 21.59
CA ASP A 247 20.47 -22.93 23.05
C ASP A 247 19.37 -23.88 23.54
N ALA A 248 19.70 -24.54 24.65
CA ALA A 248 19.16 -25.79 25.14
C ALA A 248 17.84 -25.66 25.92
N LYS A 249 17.19 -26.82 26.07
CA LYS A 249 15.90 -27.06 26.76
C LYS A 249 15.92 -26.72 28.24
N GLU A 250 14.89 -26.00 28.69
CA GLU A 250 14.34 -26.05 30.06
C GLU A 250 12.90 -26.63 30.04
N PRO A 251 12.43 -27.29 31.11
CA PRO A 251 11.10 -27.90 31.16
C PRO A 251 10.02 -26.90 31.64
N PRO A 252 8.78 -26.93 31.10
CA PRO A 252 7.70 -26.06 31.54
C PRO A 252 6.87 -26.72 32.65
N ASN A 253 6.47 -25.91 33.63
CA ASN A 253 5.45 -26.25 34.60
C ASN A 253 4.46 -25.08 34.68
N ASP A 254 3.47 -25.08 33.77
CA ASP A 254 2.27 -24.24 33.91
C ASP A 254 1.11 -24.82 33.08
N ALA A 255 0.16 -25.42 33.79
CA ALA A 255 -1.03 -26.05 33.25
C ALA A 255 -2.15 -25.01 33.06
N ASN A 256 -1.97 -24.07 32.13
CA ASN A 256 -3.08 -23.31 31.54
C ASN A 256 -2.74 -22.61 30.20
N SER A 257 -1.61 -22.94 29.59
CA SER A 257 -1.28 -22.49 28.24
C SER A 257 -2.20 -23.20 27.24
N ARG A 258 -3.18 -22.46 26.69
CA ARG A 258 -3.89 -22.88 25.48
C ARG A 258 -2.84 -22.99 24.38
N THR A 259 -2.45 -24.22 24.04
CA THR A 259 -1.51 -24.48 22.97
C THR A 259 -2.10 -23.98 21.66
N ASP A 260 -1.51 -22.93 21.09
CA ASP A 260 -1.75 -22.47 19.72
C ASP A 260 -1.41 -23.62 18.77
N THR A 261 -2.41 -24.46 18.53
CA THR A 261 -2.30 -25.60 17.65
C THR A 261 -2.38 -25.04 16.23
N PRO A 262 -1.41 -25.35 15.35
CA PRO A 262 -1.47 -24.93 13.95
C PRO A 262 -2.82 -25.32 13.33
N PRO A 263 -3.42 -24.48 12.47
CA PRO A 263 -4.68 -24.80 11.84
C PRO A 263 -4.57 -26.07 11.03
N THR A 264 -5.60 -26.91 11.08
CA THR A 264 -5.66 -28.12 10.27
C THR A 264 -5.90 -27.77 8.80
N ALA A 265 -5.45 -28.62 7.88
CA ALA A 265 -5.68 -28.41 6.44
C ALA A 265 -7.19 -28.30 6.09
N ALA A 266 -8.04 -28.98 6.85
CA ALA A 266 -9.50 -28.89 6.67
C ALA A 266 -10.04 -27.51 7.08
N GLU A 267 -9.57 -26.94 8.19
CA GLU A 267 -9.97 -25.59 8.62
C GLU A 267 -9.48 -24.53 7.63
N GLN A 268 -8.25 -24.67 7.12
CA GLN A 268 -7.69 -23.76 6.12
C GLN A 268 -8.51 -23.80 4.81
N ALA A 269 -8.88 -24.99 4.33
CA ALA A 269 -9.73 -25.14 3.14
C ALA A 269 -11.11 -24.48 3.33
N MET A 270 -11.71 -24.62 4.52
CA MET A 270 -12.98 -23.97 4.86
C MET A 270 -12.84 -22.44 4.90
N TYR A 271 -11.74 -21.92 5.46
CA TYR A 271 -11.44 -20.49 5.42
C TYR A 271 -11.29 -19.98 3.98
N GLU A 272 -10.53 -20.68 3.13
CA GLU A 272 -10.33 -20.31 1.73
C GLU A 272 -11.66 -20.27 0.95
N GLN A 273 -12.52 -21.26 1.17
CA GLN A 273 -13.85 -21.30 0.57
C GLN A 273 -14.72 -20.13 1.04
N TRP A 274 -14.78 -19.87 2.36
CA TRP A 274 -15.55 -18.76 2.93
C TRP A 274 -15.00 -17.41 2.43
N ALA A 275 -13.69 -17.20 2.51
CA ALA A 275 -13.03 -15.95 2.11
C ALA A 275 -13.25 -15.65 0.62
N THR A 276 -13.20 -16.67 -0.24
CA THR A 276 -13.52 -16.56 -1.67
C THR A 276 -14.98 -16.16 -1.88
N GLY A 277 -15.91 -16.77 -1.15
CA GLY A 277 -17.33 -16.42 -1.18
C GLY A 277 -17.58 -14.96 -0.77
N VAL A 278 -16.98 -14.52 0.35
CA VAL A 278 -17.08 -13.13 0.83
C VAL A 278 -16.44 -12.15 -0.16
N ALA A 279 -15.28 -12.48 -0.72
CA ALA A 279 -14.62 -11.63 -1.72
C ALA A 279 -15.47 -11.47 -2.99
N THR A 280 -16.06 -12.57 -3.46
CA THR A 280 -16.93 -12.58 -4.64
C THR A 280 -18.19 -11.75 -4.42
N SER A 281 -18.84 -11.89 -3.26
CA SER A 281 -20.06 -11.13 -2.93
C SER A 281 -19.77 -9.63 -2.77
N PHE A 282 -18.65 -9.26 -2.15
CA PHE A 282 -18.23 -7.87 -2.00
C PHE A 282 -17.90 -7.24 -3.36
N ALA A 283 -17.21 -7.95 -4.23
CA ALA A 283 -16.91 -7.49 -5.59
C ALA A 283 -18.20 -7.25 -6.38
N SER A 284 -19.16 -8.19 -6.32
CA SER A 284 -20.48 -8.04 -6.95
C SER A 284 -21.24 -6.81 -6.43
N ALA A 285 -21.25 -6.60 -5.12
CA ALA A 285 -21.91 -5.47 -4.49
C ALA A 285 -21.25 -4.12 -4.81
N LEU A 286 -19.92 -4.08 -4.92
CA LEU A 286 -19.18 -2.90 -5.37
C LEU A 286 -19.56 -2.51 -6.80
N ILE A 287 -19.65 -3.49 -7.71
CA ILE A 287 -20.09 -3.26 -9.09
C ILE A 287 -21.53 -2.69 -9.10
N ALA A 288 -22.42 -3.25 -8.27
CA ALA A 288 -23.80 -2.80 -8.14
C ALA A 288 -23.93 -1.34 -7.66
N ASN A 289 -22.96 -0.86 -6.86
CA ASN A 289 -23.00 0.46 -6.25
C ASN A 289 -22.49 1.59 -7.15
N GLY A 290 -21.59 1.29 -8.09
CA GLY A 290 -20.86 2.28 -8.87
C GLY A 290 -21.15 2.31 -10.36
N GLY A 291 -22.07 1.46 -10.86
CA GLY A 291 -22.63 1.49 -12.22
C GLY A 291 -21.71 1.98 -13.34
N ALA A 292 -20.82 1.11 -13.86
CA ALA A 292 -20.20 1.11 -15.20
C ALA A 292 -19.87 2.45 -15.93
N LYS A 293 -19.74 3.59 -15.26
CA LYS A 293 -19.30 4.85 -15.88
C LYS A 293 -17.88 5.16 -15.43
N ALA A 294 -16.98 5.21 -16.41
CA ALA A 294 -15.55 5.53 -16.36
C ALA A 294 -14.85 5.08 -15.06
N LYS A 295 -14.15 3.94 -15.16
CA LYS A 295 -13.40 3.28 -14.08
C LYS A 295 -12.49 4.28 -13.34
N ALA A 296 -13.00 4.88 -12.27
CA ALA A 296 -12.19 5.58 -11.29
C ALA A 296 -11.13 4.58 -10.76
N PRO A 297 -9.89 5.03 -10.52
CA PRO A 297 -8.84 4.16 -10.01
C PRO A 297 -9.30 3.54 -8.70
N LYS A 298 -9.15 2.21 -8.59
CA LYS A 298 -9.68 1.42 -7.48
C LYS A 298 -8.67 1.50 -6.34
N LYS A 299 -9.14 1.80 -5.13
CA LYS A 299 -8.30 1.71 -3.91
C LYS A 299 -7.78 0.29 -3.76
N LEU A 300 -6.49 0.12 -4.00
CA LEU A 300 -5.73 -1.09 -3.74
C LEU A 300 -5.13 -0.97 -2.34
N GLN A 301 -5.69 -1.72 -1.41
CA GLN A 301 -5.05 -1.99 -0.14
C GLN A 301 -4.79 -3.49 -0.11
N ILE A 302 -3.59 -3.91 -0.53
CA ILE A 302 -3.14 -5.27 -0.23
C ILE A 302 -2.31 -5.17 1.03
N ARG A 303 -2.67 -6.03 1.95
CA ARG A 303 -2.42 -5.88 3.34
C ARG A 303 -2.14 -7.36 3.68
N ASN A 304 -0.85 -7.66 3.93
CA ASN A 304 -0.15 -8.98 3.92
C ASN A 304 -0.58 -10.03 2.85
N ALA A 305 0.39 -10.45 2.01
CA ALA A 305 0.19 -11.26 0.80
C ALA A 305 -0.56 -12.60 1.03
N ASN A 306 -1.77 -12.70 0.47
CA ASN A 306 -2.38 -13.97 0.06
C ASN A 306 -2.59 -13.94 -1.48
N PRO A 307 -2.55 -15.09 -2.18
CA PRO A 307 -2.80 -15.14 -3.61
C PRO A 307 -4.26 -14.72 -3.92
N LYS A 308 -4.43 -13.84 -4.91
CA LYS A 308 -5.75 -13.42 -5.42
C LYS A 308 -6.58 -14.65 -5.82
N PRO A 309 -7.82 -14.82 -5.34
CA PRO A 309 -8.77 -15.72 -6.00
C PRO A 309 -9.06 -15.17 -7.42
N ALA A 310 -9.13 -16.07 -8.41
CA ALA A 310 -9.42 -15.69 -9.78
C ALA A 310 -10.78 -14.97 -9.86
N ILE A 311 -10.80 -13.79 -10.48
CA ILE A 311 -12.04 -13.06 -10.77
C ILE A 311 -12.86 -13.93 -11.73
N PRO A 312 -14.10 -14.33 -11.39
CA PRO A 312 -14.93 -15.10 -12.30
C PRO A 312 -15.13 -14.33 -13.60
N THR A 313 -14.60 -14.87 -14.71
CA THR A 313 -14.81 -14.31 -16.04
C THR A 313 -16.26 -14.60 -16.45
N ALA A 314 -17.03 -13.57 -16.77
CA ALA A 314 -18.46 -13.69 -17.04
C ALA A 314 -18.74 -14.64 -18.22
N ILE A 315 -19.41 -15.76 -17.92
CA ILE A 315 -20.02 -16.63 -18.93
C ILE A 315 -21.51 -16.22 -18.95
N ASN A 316 -21.94 -15.56 -20.04
CA ASN A 316 -23.33 -15.19 -20.38
C ASN A 316 -23.92 -13.89 -19.76
N GLY A 317 -23.61 -12.74 -20.37
CA GLY A 317 -24.60 -11.71 -20.77
C GLY A 317 -25.36 -10.85 -19.75
N GLU A 318 -25.52 -11.24 -18.49
CA GLU A 318 -26.23 -10.44 -17.47
C GLU A 318 -25.27 -9.98 -16.35
N THR A 319 -24.42 -8.99 -16.65
CA THR A 319 -23.39 -8.50 -15.71
C THR A 319 -23.86 -7.31 -14.88
N GLY A 320 -25.07 -7.40 -14.30
CA GLY A 320 -25.47 -6.49 -13.23
C GLY A 320 -24.88 -7.00 -11.92
N GLY A 321 -23.91 -6.29 -11.33
CA GLY A 321 -23.49 -6.58 -9.96
C GLY A 321 -24.71 -6.57 -9.03
N LYS A 322 -24.76 -7.47 -8.05
CA LYS A 322 -25.85 -7.54 -7.07
C LYS A 322 -25.36 -7.02 -5.71
N ARG A 323 -26.11 -6.10 -5.10
CA ARG A 323 -25.86 -5.66 -3.72
C ARG A 323 -26.09 -6.82 -2.73
N LEU A 324 -25.52 -6.72 -1.53
CA LEU A 324 -25.67 -7.74 -0.50
C LEU A 324 -27.11 -7.74 0.05
N SER A 325 -27.78 -8.88 -0.03
CA SER A 325 -29.08 -9.14 0.62
C SER A 325 -28.97 -10.07 1.83
N GLU A 326 -27.77 -10.60 2.09
CA GLU A 326 -27.50 -11.53 3.18
C GLU A 326 -26.09 -11.34 3.74
N PHE A 327 -25.88 -11.79 4.98
CA PHE A 327 -24.58 -11.70 5.63
C PHE A 327 -23.75 -12.97 5.35
N PRO A 328 -22.45 -12.84 5.02
CA PRO A 328 -21.58 -13.99 4.81
C PRO A 328 -21.16 -14.62 6.14
N TYR A 329 -22.08 -15.40 6.72
CA TYR A 329 -21.90 -16.09 8.01
C TYR A 329 -20.70 -17.04 8.03
N ILE A 330 -20.12 -17.22 9.22
CA ILE A 330 -19.05 -18.19 9.47
C ILE A 330 -19.60 -19.60 9.23
N PRO A 331 -18.85 -20.49 8.55
CA PRO A 331 -19.28 -21.87 8.34
C PRO A 331 -19.60 -22.57 9.68
N PRO A 332 -20.76 -23.23 9.82
CA PRO A 332 -21.13 -23.94 11.06
C PRO A 332 -20.09 -24.98 11.51
N ALA A 333 -19.34 -25.54 10.55
CA ALA A 333 -18.26 -26.49 10.80
C ALA A 333 -17.06 -25.88 11.55
N ILE A 334 -16.87 -24.55 11.49
CA ILE A 334 -15.85 -23.82 12.26
C ILE A 334 -16.45 -23.25 13.54
N ALA A 335 -17.73 -22.87 13.51
CA ALA A 335 -18.45 -22.29 14.64
C ALA A 335 -18.84 -23.33 15.71
N THR A 336 -17.86 -24.02 16.29
CA THR A 336 -18.06 -25.16 17.21
C THR A 336 -17.74 -24.84 18.67
N CYS A 337 -17.46 -23.58 19.04
CA CYS A 337 -17.23 -23.22 20.43
C CYS A 337 -18.43 -23.61 21.32
N THR A 338 -18.14 -24.32 22.42
CA THR A 338 -19.13 -24.85 23.38
C THR A 338 -19.07 -24.15 24.74
N LEU A 339 -18.30 -23.07 24.88
CA LEU A 339 -18.22 -22.33 26.13
C LEU A 339 -19.61 -21.76 26.48
N PRO A 340 -20.10 -21.91 27.72
CA PRO A 340 -21.45 -21.46 28.10
C PRO A 340 -21.73 -19.99 27.74
N LEU A 341 -20.76 -19.10 27.97
CA LEU A 341 -20.86 -17.67 27.63
C LEU A 341 -20.98 -17.39 26.13
N CYS A 342 -20.63 -18.35 25.27
CA CYS A 342 -20.71 -18.20 23.82
C CYS A 342 -22.04 -18.69 23.24
N ILE A 343 -22.84 -19.46 24.00
CA ILE A 343 -24.09 -20.06 23.51
C ILE A 343 -25.12 -18.97 23.20
N GLU A 344 -25.23 -17.95 24.04
CA GLU A 344 -26.17 -16.84 23.84
C GLU A 344 -25.89 -16.10 22.51
N ALA A 345 -24.64 -15.72 22.26
CA ALA A 345 -24.24 -15.07 21.01
C ALA A 345 -24.50 -15.93 19.75
N LYS A 346 -24.46 -17.26 19.89
CA LYS A 346 -24.65 -18.21 18.77
C LYS A 346 -26.12 -18.52 18.49
N THR A 347 -26.97 -18.42 19.50
CA THR A 347 -28.40 -18.75 19.39
C THR A 347 -29.24 -17.57 18.91
N ASP A 348 -28.70 -16.34 18.95
CA ASP A 348 -29.34 -15.17 18.33
C ASP A 348 -29.39 -15.32 16.80
N LEU A 349 -30.59 -15.62 16.28
CA LEU A 349 -30.85 -15.75 14.85
C LEU A 349 -30.67 -14.44 14.08
N SER A 350 -30.75 -13.30 14.77
CA SER A 350 -30.58 -11.94 14.24
C SER A 350 -29.15 -11.41 14.35
N GLY A 351 -28.27 -12.13 15.05
CA GLY A 351 -26.85 -11.80 15.22
C GLY A 351 -25.94 -12.59 14.28
N LEU A 352 -24.63 -12.57 14.59
CA LEU A 352 -23.60 -13.26 13.80
C LEU A 352 -23.67 -14.79 13.78
N ARG A 353 -24.43 -15.41 14.70
CA ARG A 353 -24.47 -16.88 14.89
C ARG A 353 -23.09 -17.50 15.17
N ALA A 354 -22.16 -16.68 15.65
CA ALA A 354 -20.79 -17.03 15.97
C ALA A 354 -20.32 -16.21 17.18
N CYS A 355 -19.49 -16.79 18.03
CA CYS A 355 -18.87 -16.06 19.14
C CYS A 355 -17.45 -15.59 18.76
N ARG A 356 -16.84 -14.79 19.65
CA ARG A 356 -15.44 -14.34 19.52
C ARG A 356 -14.46 -15.48 19.21
N HIS A 357 -14.57 -16.61 19.91
CA HIS A 357 -13.68 -17.76 19.74
C HIS A 357 -13.85 -18.42 18.36
N ASP A 358 -15.08 -18.46 17.84
CA ASP A 358 -15.37 -19.02 16.51
C ASP A 358 -14.77 -18.13 15.41
N VAL A 359 -14.87 -16.79 15.55
CA VAL A 359 -14.24 -15.81 14.66
C VAL A 359 -12.72 -15.90 14.72
N GLU A 360 -12.13 -15.92 15.92
CA GLU A 360 -10.67 -16.07 16.09
C GLU A 360 -10.18 -17.37 15.43
N ARG A 361 -10.89 -18.48 15.62
CA ARG A 361 -10.53 -19.78 15.03
C ARG A 361 -10.58 -19.74 13.50
N LEU A 362 -11.64 -19.18 12.92
CA LEU A 362 -11.75 -18.98 11.47
C LEU A 362 -10.57 -18.14 10.96
N PHE A 363 -10.24 -17.07 11.66
CA PHE A 363 -9.20 -16.14 11.25
C PHE A 363 -7.80 -16.73 11.42
N LYS A 364 -7.53 -17.52 12.45
CA LYS A 364 -6.30 -18.32 12.59
C LYS A 364 -6.14 -19.34 11.47
N ALA A 365 -7.25 -19.91 10.98
CA ALA A 365 -7.23 -20.82 9.84
C ALA A 365 -6.77 -20.18 8.53
N SER A 366 -6.70 -18.84 8.46
CA SER A 366 -6.12 -18.14 7.30
C SER A 366 -4.62 -18.37 7.13
N GLY A 367 -3.90 -18.76 8.19
CA GLY A 367 -2.44 -18.75 8.21
C GLY A 367 -1.79 -17.36 8.19
N LEU A 368 -2.60 -16.29 8.15
CA LEU A 368 -2.16 -14.89 8.11
C LEU A 368 -2.52 -14.12 9.39
N TYR A 369 -3.06 -14.80 10.40
CA TYR A 369 -3.53 -14.19 11.64
C TYR A 369 -2.40 -13.44 12.35
N SER A 370 -2.42 -12.11 12.23
CA SER A 370 -1.50 -11.20 12.89
C SER A 370 -2.25 -9.92 13.28
N TYR A 371 -1.64 -9.09 14.10
CA TYR A 371 -2.16 -7.77 14.46
C TYR A 371 -2.50 -6.95 13.21
N GLU A 372 -1.55 -6.84 12.30
CA GLU A 372 -1.65 -6.08 11.06
C GLU A 372 -2.74 -6.65 10.16
N TRP A 373 -2.92 -7.97 10.14
CA TRP A 373 -3.96 -8.66 9.36
C TRP A 373 -5.37 -8.46 9.95
N LEU A 374 -5.52 -8.48 11.27
CA LEU A 374 -6.81 -8.20 11.91
C LEU A 374 -7.28 -6.76 11.67
N ARG A 375 -6.36 -5.79 11.63
CA ARG A 375 -6.72 -4.39 11.32
C ARG A 375 -7.32 -4.23 9.92
N GLN A 376 -7.00 -5.13 8.99
CA GLN A 376 -7.48 -5.14 7.60
C GLN A 376 -8.90 -5.69 7.56
N GLU A 377 -9.10 -6.81 8.23
CA GLU A 377 -10.43 -7.37 8.40
C GLU A 377 -11.35 -6.38 9.14
N ARG A 378 -10.88 -5.71 10.20
CA ARG A 378 -11.66 -4.66 10.89
C ARG A 378 -12.20 -3.61 9.92
N ILE A 379 -11.38 -3.14 8.99
CA ILE A 379 -11.79 -2.14 7.97
C ILE A 379 -12.76 -2.74 6.96
N ARG A 380 -12.51 -3.97 6.53
CA ARG A 380 -13.42 -4.71 5.63
C ARG A 380 -14.82 -4.82 6.22
N TRP A 381 -14.91 -5.02 7.54
CA TRP A 381 -16.16 -5.17 8.29
C TRP A 381 -16.66 -3.85 8.92
N HIS A 382 -16.14 -2.69 8.53
CA HIS A 382 -16.64 -1.41 9.05
C HIS A 382 -18.14 -1.23 8.72
N PRO A 383 -19.01 -0.92 9.69
CA PRO A 383 -20.46 -0.93 9.49
C PRO A 383 -20.90 0.00 8.37
N ASP A 384 -20.34 1.21 8.27
CA ASP A 384 -20.70 2.14 7.19
C ASP A 384 -20.27 1.66 5.80
N ARG A 385 -19.08 1.06 5.70
CA ARG A 385 -18.57 0.54 4.42
C ARG A 385 -19.39 -0.65 3.98
N PHE A 386 -19.66 -1.57 4.90
CA PHE A 386 -20.51 -2.74 4.64
C PHE A 386 -21.94 -2.34 4.29
N GLY A 387 -22.53 -1.38 5.01
CA GLY A 387 -23.88 -0.87 4.75
C GLY A 387 -24.04 -0.27 3.36
N ARG A 388 -23.00 0.38 2.81
CA ARG A 388 -23.02 0.85 1.42
C ARG A 388 -23.15 -0.31 0.43
N LEU A 389 -22.56 -1.48 0.73
CA LEU A 389 -22.64 -2.67 -0.14
C LEU A 389 -24.00 -3.37 -0.08
N CYS A 390 -24.84 -3.05 0.90
CA CYS A 390 -26.12 -3.72 1.13
C CYS A 390 -27.24 -3.15 0.25
N GLU A 391 -28.18 -4.03 -0.12
CA GLU A 391 -29.49 -3.64 -0.64
C GLU A 391 -30.19 -2.71 0.37
N GLU A 392 -30.99 -1.77 -0.12
CA GLU A 392 -31.57 -0.71 0.73
C GLU A 392 -32.48 -1.27 1.82
N SER A 393 -33.32 -2.26 1.49
CA SER A 393 -34.19 -2.96 2.44
C SER A 393 -33.45 -3.78 3.49
N TRP A 394 -32.17 -4.12 3.25
CA TRP A 394 -31.37 -4.94 4.15
C TRP A 394 -30.21 -4.16 4.80
N ARG A 395 -30.05 -2.88 4.46
CA ARG A 395 -28.90 -2.05 4.86
C ARG A 395 -28.71 -1.99 6.36
N ASP A 396 -29.76 -1.71 7.13
CA ASP A 396 -29.64 -1.55 8.57
C ASP A 396 -29.33 -2.88 9.28
N THR A 397 -29.91 -3.98 8.81
CA THR A 397 -29.58 -5.33 9.27
C THR A 397 -28.12 -5.68 8.96
N GLY A 398 -27.66 -5.43 7.74
CA GLY A 398 -26.28 -5.65 7.33
C GLY A 398 -25.29 -4.80 8.13
N ARG A 399 -25.61 -3.52 8.39
CA ARG A 399 -24.80 -2.63 9.25
C ARG A 399 -24.67 -3.17 10.67
N LYS A 400 -25.77 -3.61 11.28
CA LYS A 400 -25.77 -4.18 12.64
C LYS A 400 -24.88 -5.42 12.72
N LEU A 401 -24.99 -6.34 11.78
CA LEU A 401 -24.16 -7.56 11.74
C LEU A 401 -22.68 -7.25 11.51
N ALA A 402 -22.38 -6.30 10.61
CA ALA A 402 -21.01 -5.85 10.40
C ALA A 402 -20.42 -5.17 11.64
N GLU A 403 -21.22 -4.39 12.38
CA GLU A 403 -20.84 -3.78 13.66
C GLU A 403 -20.49 -4.84 14.72
N GLU A 404 -21.26 -5.93 14.82
CA GLU A 404 -20.92 -7.05 15.71
C GLU A 404 -19.60 -7.70 15.32
N MET A 405 -19.36 -7.94 14.02
CA MET A 405 -18.10 -8.53 13.54
C MET A 405 -16.93 -7.59 13.83
N PHE A 406 -17.11 -6.30 13.56
CA PHE A 406 -16.14 -5.25 13.84
C PHE A 406 -15.73 -5.24 15.32
N LYS A 407 -16.68 -5.30 16.25
CA LYS A 407 -16.42 -5.34 17.70
C LYS A 407 -15.61 -6.58 18.12
N ILE A 408 -15.91 -7.74 17.53
CA ILE A 408 -15.13 -8.96 17.80
C ILE A 408 -13.69 -8.78 17.32
N ILE A 409 -13.49 -8.27 16.10
CA ILE A 409 -12.15 -8.06 15.54
C ILE A 409 -11.37 -7.04 16.38
N ASP A 410 -12.00 -5.95 16.79
CA ASP A 410 -11.43 -4.93 17.68
C ASP A 410 -10.93 -5.56 19.00
N SER A 411 -11.74 -6.42 19.63
CA SER A 411 -11.36 -7.17 20.82
C SER A 411 -10.17 -8.13 20.60
N LEU A 412 -10.02 -8.71 19.41
CA LEU A 412 -8.87 -9.57 19.07
C LEU A 412 -7.59 -8.74 18.88
N ILE A 413 -7.71 -7.56 18.26
CA ILE A 413 -6.61 -6.60 18.10
C ILE A 413 -6.07 -6.16 19.46
N THR A 414 -6.94 -5.74 20.39
CA THR A 414 -6.55 -5.33 21.75
C THR A 414 -5.86 -6.46 22.53
N GLU A 415 -6.28 -7.72 22.34
CA GLU A 415 -5.61 -8.88 22.97
C GLU A 415 -4.18 -9.06 22.44
N LEU A 416 -3.98 -8.95 21.12
CA LEU A 416 -2.64 -9.06 20.52
C LEU A 416 -1.71 -7.92 20.94
N GLU A 417 -2.23 -6.68 21.02
CA GLU A 417 -1.47 -5.55 21.56
C GLU A 417 -1.04 -5.79 23.00
N SER A 418 -1.97 -6.27 23.84
CA SER A 418 -1.68 -6.58 25.25
C SER A 418 -0.59 -7.64 25.37
N LYS A 419 -0.63 -8.70 24.54
CA LYS A 419 0.43 -9.73 24.50
C LYS A 419 1.78 -9.14 24.07
N ARG A 420 1.79 -8.24 23.09
CA ARG A 420 2.99 -7.55 22.60
C ARG A 420 3.63 -6.69 23.69
N VAL A 421 2.83 -5.91 24.44
CA VAL A 421 3.33 -5.08 25.55
C VAL A 421 3.91 -5.93 26.68
N ASN A 422 3.31 -7.10 26.94
CA ASN A 422 3.78 -8.03 27.98
C ASN A 422 5.03 -8.83 27.59
N GLY A 423 5.63 -8.56 26.42
CA GLY A 423 6.88 -9.18 25.98
C GLY A 423 6.73 -10.61 25.46
N ASP A 424 5.49 -11.05 25.18
CA ASP A 424 5.27 -12.36 24.57
C ASP A 424 5.61 -12.29 23.07
N THR A 425 6.86 -12.59 22.76
CA THR A 425 7.40 -12.57 21.39
C THR A 425 6.96 -13.78 20.55
N THR A 426 6.19 -14.72 21.12
CA THR A 426 5.68 -15.88 20.38
C THR A 426 4.44 -15.58 19.53
N ALA A 427 3.84 -14.40 19.68
CA ALA A 427 2.64 -13.97 18.95
C ALA A 427 2.91 -13.17 17.64
N LEU A 428 4.15 -13.19 17.13
CA LEU A 428 4.59 -12.45 15.93
C LEU A 428 4.76 -13.33 14.68
#